data_AF-A0A943XQ08-F1
#
_entry.id   AF-A0A943XQ08-F1
#
_cell.length_a   1.000
_cell.length_b   1.000
_cell.length_c   1.000
_cell.angle_alpha   90.00
_cell.angle_beta   90.00
_cell.angle_gamma   90.00
#
_symmetry.space_group_name_H-M   'P 1'
#
loop_
_entity.id
_entity.type
_entity.pdbx_description
1 polymer ?
#
loop_
_entity_poly.entity_id
_entity_poly.type
_entity_poly.pdbx_seq_one_letter_code
_entity_poly.pdbx_strand_id
1 'polypeptide(L)'
;MIKISAKQVKETFPRILAVPYCAAQNLLRFRFAPYYTAGKNGKTSGIYVFDLPLTAVSTGYEPMGQKSRFVDKYEAAAKEVWDTNSEISVIWEKLNKIIAKWLQEEFAEE
;
A
#
# COMPACT_ATOMS: atom_id res chain seq x y z
N MET A 1 -14.55 -6.21 1.11
CA MET A 1 -14.01 -4.89 1.55
C MET A 1 -15.14 -4.08 2.16
N ILE A 2 -14.87 -3.32 3.20
CA ILE A 2 -15.85 -2.48 3.90
C ILE A 2 -15.68 -1.03 3.46
N LYS A 3 -16.79 -0.31 3.22
CA LYS A 3 -16.74 1.11 2.88
C LYS A 3 -16.34 1.91 4.12
N ILE A 4 -15.37 2.80 3.97
CA ILE A 4 -14.94 3.75 5.02
C ILE A 4 -14.93 5.16 4.43
N SER A 5 -15.18 6.18 5.26
CA SER A 5 -15.04 7.58 4.81
C SER A 5 -13.58 8.03 4.85
N ALA A 6 -13.20 8.95 3.96
CA ALA A 6 -11.87 9.56 3.99
C ALA A 6 -11.56 10.24 5.33
N LYS A 7 -12.60 10.81 5.99
CA LYS A 7 -12.49 11.41 7.31
C LYS A 7 -12.07 10.37 8.36
N GLN A 8 -12.77 9.23 8.41
CA GLN A 8 -12.43 8.15 9.34
C GLN A 8 -11.02 7.61 9.10
N VAL A 9 -10.58 7.46 7.84
CA VAL A 9 -9.21 7.02 7.55
C VAL A 9 -8.20 8.02 8.13
N LYS A 10 -8.42 9.33 7.94
CA LYS A 10 -7.55 10.38 8.48
C LYS A 10 -7.53 10.47 10.01
N GLU A 11 -8.64 10.13 10.66
CA GLU A 11 -8.74 10.12 12.13
C GLU A 11 -8.13 8.85 12.74
N THR A 12 -8.22 7.71 12.05
CA THR A 12 -7.75 6.41 12.56
C THR A 12 -6.25 6.18 12.34
N PHE A 13 -5.72 6.56 11.17
CA PHE A 13 -4.36 6.20 10.78
C PHE A 13 -3.42 7.40 10.93
N PRO A 14 -2.40 7.33 11.80
CA PRO A 14 -1.46 8.44 11.99
C PRO A 14 -0.57 8.67 10.76
N ARG A 15 -0.38 7.62 9.95
CA ARG A 15 0.40 7.66 8.71
C ARG A 15 -0.46 7.17 7.57
N ILE A 16 -0.55 7.97 6.51
CA ILE A 16 -1.31 7.63 5.32
C ILE A 16 -0.42 7.90 4.11
N LEU A 17 -0.17 6.85 3.33
CA LEU A 17 0.62 6.90 2.12
C LEU A 17 -0.30 6.83 0.89
N ALA A 18 -0.21 7.82 0.01
CA ALA A 18 -0.92 7.89 -1.24
C ALA A 18 -0.09 7.25 -2.35
N VAL A 19 -0.67 6.24 -3.00
CA VAL A 19 -0.06 5.51 -4.11
C VAL A 19 -1.02 5.54 -5.31
N PRO A 20 -0.57 5.98 -6.50
CA PRO A 20 -1.42 5.99 -7.69
C PRO A 20 -1.94 4.61 -8.07
N TYR A 21 -3.03 4.59 -8.84
CA TYR A 21 -3.59 3.35 -9.40
C TYR A 21 -2.51 2.55 -10.13
N CYS A 22 -2.47 1.24 -9.89
CA CYS A 22 -1.48 0.28 -10.40
C CYS A 22 -0.01 0.52 -10.05
N ALA A 23 0.36 1.58 -9.32
CA ALA A 23 1.77 1.87 -9.03
C ALA A 23 2.45 0.88 -8.05
N ALA A 24 1.66 0.15 -7.25
CA ALA A 24 2.17 -0.86 -6.29
C ALA A 24 1.52 -2.24 -6.52
N GLN A 25 1.24 -2.59 -7.79
CA GLN A 25 0.47 -3.78 -8.13
C GLN A 25 1.20 -5.08 -7.72
N ASN A 26 2.49 -5.19 -7.99
CA ASN A 26 3.30 -6.35 -7.62
C ASN A 26 3.59 -6.36 -6.12
N LEU A 27 3.83 -5.18 -5.56
CA LEU A 27 4.12 -5.00 -4.14
C LEU A 27 2.94 -5.42 -3.25
N LEU A 28 1.71 -5.11 -3.66
CA LEU A 28 0.49 -5.37 -2.88
C LEU A 28 -0.34 -6.57 -3.38
N ARG A 29 0.16 -7.35 -4.35
CA ARG A 29 -0.59 -8.41 -5.04
C ARG A 29 -1.18 -9.48 -4.11
N PHE A 30 -0.50 -9.81 -3.01
CA PHE A 30 -0.97 -10.75 -1.99
C PHE A 30 -1.53 -10.09 -0.73
N ARG A 31 -1.71 -8.77 -0.76
CA ARG A 31 -2.29 -8.03 0.36
C ARG A 31 -3.80 -7.89 0.16
N PHE A 32 -4.52 -8.09 1.25
CA PHE A 32 -5.93 -7.79 1.29
C PHE A 32 -6.11 -6.34 1.73
N ALA A 33 -6.88 -5.56 0.97
CA ALA A 33 -7.32 -4.24 1.39
C ALA A 33 -8.65 -4.38 2.15
N PRO A 34 -8.67 -4.24 3.49
CA PRO A 34 -9.90 -4.40 4.26
C PRO A 34 -10.94 -3.32 3.94
N TYR A 35 -10.50 -2.11 3.60
CA TYR A 35 -11.39 -0.96 3.39
C TYR A 35 -11.27 -0.35 2.00
N TYR A 36 -12.31 0.37 1.60
CA TYR A 36 -12.27 1.26 0.44
C TYR A 36 -12.98 2.56 0.74
N THR A 37 -12.56 3.62 0.06
CA THR A 37 -13.27 4.89 -0.01
C THR A 37 -14.02 4.97 -1.34
N ALA A 38 -15.13 5.70 -1.34
CA ALA A 38 -15.94 5.93 -2.52
C ALA A 38 -16.29 7.41 -2.63
N GLY A 39 -16.19 7.94 -3.85
CA GLY A 39 -16.58 9.28 -4.24
C GLY A 39 -17.91 9.28 -4.99
N LYS A 40 -18.21 10.39 -5.68
CA LYS A 40 -19.44 10.54 -6.47
C LYS A 40 -19.58 9.46 -7.56
N ASN A 41 -18.47 9.02 -8.14
CA ASN A 41 -18.44 8.10 -9.29
C ASN A 41 -18.09 6.65 -8.91
N GLY A 42 -18.23 6.28 -7.63
CA GLY A 42 -17.95 4.92 -7.15
C GLY A 42 -16.65 4.81 -6.37
N LYS A 43 -16.03 3.61 -6.39
CA LYS A 43 -14.83 3.30 -5.60
C LYS A 43 -13.64 4.14 -6.07
N THR A 44 -13.09 4.94 -5.18
CA THR A 44 -11.98 5.85 -5.47
C THR A 44 -10.64 5.21 -5.13
N SER A 45 -10.54 4.65 -3.92
CA SER A 45 -9.29 4.07 -3.42
C SER A 45 -9.50 2.88 -2.49
N GLY A 46 -8.69 1.83 -2.65
CA GLY A 46 -8.51 0.78 -1.65
C GLY A 46 -7.57 1.23 -0.54
N ILE A 47 -7.82 0.77 0.68
CA ILE A 47 -7.02 1.08 1.86
C ILE A 47 -6.44 -0.22 2.40
N TYR A 48 -5.13 -0.34 2.32
CA TYR A 48 -4.34 -1.40 2.92
C TYR A 48 -3.85 -0.94 4.29
N VAL A 49 -3.82 -1.84 5.26
CA VAL A 49 -3.45 -1.52 6.64
C VAL A 49 -2.21 -2.33 7.03
N PHE A 50 -1.26 -1.63 7.65
CA PHE A 50 -0.02 -2.19 8.19
C PHE A 50 0.15 -1.71 9.63
N ASP A 51 0.48 -2.61 10.55
CA ASP A 51 0.39 -2.33 11.99
C ASP A 51 1.68 -1.75 12.60
N LEU A 52 2.84 -1.85 11.92
CA LEU A 52 4.14 -1.48 12.47
C LEU A 52 4.96 -0.61 11.49
N PRO A 53 4.90 0.73 11.61
CA PRO A 53 3.95 1.51 12.41
C PRO A 53 2.55 1.51 11.78
N LEU A 54 1.52 1.83 12.57
CA LEU A 54 0.12 1.89 12.11
C LEU A 54 -0.01 2.83 10.90
N THR A 55 -0.11 2.25 9.71
CA THR A 55 -0.03 2.94 8.42
C THR A 55 -1.14 2.46 7.51
N ALA A 56 -1.86 3.40 6.92
CA ALA A 56 -2.74 3.15 5.79
C ALA A 56 -2.02 3.43 4.47
N VAL A 57 -2.03 2.47 3.54
CA VAL A 57 -1.65 2.71 2.15
C VAL A 57 -2.92 2.84 1.33
N SER A 58 -3.17 4.04 0.81
CA SER A 58 -4.29 4.37 -0.05
C SER A 58 -3.89 4.22 -1.51
N THR A 59 -4.49 3.27 -2.22
CA THR A 59 -4.25 3.03 -3.65
C THR A 59 -5.50 3.27 -4.47
N GLY A 60 -5.41 3.98 -5.60
CA GLY A 60 -6.59 4.23 -6.41
C GLY A 60 -6.46 5.37 -7.39
N TYR A 61 -7.60 5.79 -7.94
CA TYR A 61 -7.68 6.95 -8.83
C TYR A 61 -7.58 8.27 -8.06
N GLU A 62 -8.01 8.28 -6.80
CA GLU A 62 -7.92 9.44 -5.90
C GLU A 62 -7.33 8.99 -4.54
N PRO A 63 -6.04 8.59 -4.51
CA PRO A 63 -5.40 8.14 -3.29
C PRO A 63 -5.21 9.31 -2.32
N MET A 64 -5.29 9.03 -1.02
CA MET A 64 -5.15 10.04 0.03
C MET A 64 -3.90 9.84 0.87
N GLY A 65 -3.38 10.92 1.44
CA GLY A 65 -2.18 10.92 2.28
C GLY A 65 -0.97 11.55 1.59
N GLN A 66 0.21 11.32 2.17
CA GLN A 66 1.49 11.74 1.61
C GLN A 66 1.80 10.94 0.36
N LYS A 67 2.15 11.60 -0.75
CA LYS A 67 2.57 10.90 -1.97
C LYS A 67 3.82 10.05 -1.69
N SER A 68 3.76 8.77 -2.02
CA SER A 68 4.91 7.88 -1.93
C SER A 68 6.07 8.37 -2.80
N ARG A 69 7.26 8.41 -2.22
CA ARG A 69 8.50 8.84 -2.88
C ARG A 69 9.25 7.69 -3.53
N PHE A 70 9.07 6.49 -2.98
CA PHE A 70 9.88 5.31 -3.32
C PHE A 70 9.06 4.17 -3.91
N VAL A 71 7.75 4.33 -4.15
CA VAL A 71 6.89 3.24 -4.67
C VAL A 71 7.49 2.59 -5.91
N ASP A 72 8.01 3.35 -6.88
CA ASP A 72 8.54 2.80 -8.13
C ASP A 72 9.75 1.87 -7.89
N LYS A 73 10.64 2.27 -6.97
CA LYS A 73 11.81 1.47 -6.55
C LYS A 73 11.38 0.14 -5.95
N TYR A 74 10.37 0.19 -5.07
CA TYR A 74 9.91 -1.00 -4.34
C TYR A 74 8.99 -1.89 -5.16
N GLU A 75 8.24 -1.32 -6.10
CA GLU A 75 7.45 -2.05 -7.09
C GLU A 75 8.35 -2.84 -8.05
N ALA A 76 9.46 -2.24 -8.51
CA ALA A 76 10.45 -2.95 -9.32
C ALA A 76 11.10 -4.11 -8.55
N ALA A 77 11.46 -3.91 -7.28
CA ALA A 77 11.98 -4.97 -6.43
C ALA A 77 10.95 -6.09 -6.20
N ALA A 78 9.67 -5.74 -6.00
CA ALA A 78 8.60 -6.71 -5.89
C ALA A 78 8.43 -7.52 -7.18
N LYS A 79 8.49 -6.86 -8.34
CA LYS A 79 8.43 -7.53 -9.64
C LYS A 79 9.55 -8.57 -9.81
N GLU A 80 10.78 -8.24 -9.43
CA GLU A 80 11.89 -9.21 -9.49
C GLU A 80 11.64 -10.45 -8.60
N VAL A 81 11.05 -10.25 -7.42
CA VAL A 81 10.65 -11.38 -6.56
C VAL A 81 9.65 -12.30 -7.27
N TRP A 82 8.68 -11.73 -7.98
CA TRP A 82 7.70 -12.50 -8.76
C TRP A 82 8.32 -13.21 -9.96
N ASP A 83 9.28 -12.59 -10.63
CA ASP A 83 9.90 -13.15 -11.84
C ASP A 83 10.92 -14.27 -11.51
N THR A 84 11.54 -14.22 -10.32
CA THR A 84 12.63 -15.14 -9.93
C THR A 84 12.23 -16.27 -8.98
N ASN A 85 11.00 -16.26 -8.45
CA ASN A 85 10.53 -17.26 -7.49
C ASN A 85 9.19 -17.82 -7.94
N SER A 86 9.00 -19.13 -7.76
CA SER A 86 7.72 -19.81 -8.03
C SER A 86 7.00 -20.24 -6.76
N GLU A 87 7.71 -20.32 -5.62
CA GLU A 87 7.12 -20.74 -4.36
C GLU A 87 6.44 -19.56 -3.64
N ILE A 88 5.14 -19.71 -3.38
CA ILE A 88 4.29 -18.65 -2.79
C ILE A 88 4.77 -18.25 -1.39
N SER A 89 5.22 -19.20 -0.55
CA SER A 89 5.76 -18.92 0.79
C SER A 89 6.98 -18.01 0.73
N VAL A 90 7.92 -18.32 -0.17
CA VAL A 90 9.13 -17.49 -0.38
C VAL A 90 8.78 -16.11 -0.92
N ILE A 91 7.86 -16.03 -1.90
CA ILE A 91 7.39 -14.75 -2.44
C ILE A 91 6.77 -13.90 -1.32
N TRP A 92 5.87 -14.48 -0.52
CA TRP A 92 5.21 -13.78 0.57
C TRP A 92 6.19 -13.24 1.60
N GLU A 93 7.17 -14.03 2.02
CA GLU A 93 8.18 -13.59 2.99
C GLU A 93 9.05 -12.44 2.43
N LYS A 94 9.51 -12.58 1.18
CA LYS A 94 10.32 -11.54 0.51
C LYS A 94 9.51 -10.25 0.33
N LEU A 95 8.27 -10.34 -0.13
CA LEU A 95 7.40 -9.17 -0.28
C LEU A 95 7.15 -8.47 1.06
N ASN A 96 6.93 -9.21 2.13
CA ASN A 96 6.75 -8.61 3.46
C ASN A 96 7.98 -7.83 3.92
N LYS A 97 9.18 -8.35 3.67
CA LYS A 97 10.45 -7.65 3.96
C LYS A 97 10.59 -6.38 3.11
N ILE A 98 10.26 -6.47 1.81
CA ILE A 98 10.29 -5.33 0.88
C ILE A 98 9.29 -4.24 1.32
N ILE A 99 8.05 -4.61 1.66
CA ILE A 99 7.03 -3.66 2.14
C ILE A 99 7.46 -3.01 3.46
N ALA A 100 7.98 -3.78 4.42
CA ALA A 100 8.44 -3.23 5.68
C ALA A 100 9.56 -2.20 5.46
N LYS A 101 10.54 -2.53 4.59
CA LYS A 101 11.62 -1.61 4.23
C LYS A 101 11.11 -0.37 3.49
N TRP A 102 10.14 -0.54 2.59
CA TRP A 102 9.48 0.56 1.89
C TRP A 102 8.83 1.55 2.85
N LEU A 103 7.98 1.05 3.75
CA LEU A 103 7.29 1.90 4.73
C LEU A 103 8.28 2.55 5.69
N GLN A 104 9.34 1.85 6.09
CA GLN A 104 10.41 2.43 6.88
C GLN A 104 11.12 3.57 6.14
N GLU A 105 11.45 3.41 4.85
CA GLU A 105 12.13 4.45 4.07
C GLU A 105 11.21 5.64 3.75
N GLU A 106 9.92 5.42 3.54
CA GLU A 106 8.93 6.50 3.31
C GLU A 106 8.77 7.41 4.52
N PHE A 107 8.84 6.84 5.71
CA PHE A 107 8.67 7.54 6.99
C PHE A 107 9.94 7.59 7.84
N ALA A 108 11.09 7.27 7.25
CA ALA A 108 12.38 7.63 7.80
C ALA A 108 12.50 9.14 7.57
N GLU A 109 12.12 9.90 8.60
CA GLU A 109 12.35 11.34 8.63
C GLU A 109 13.86 11.63 8.71
N GLU A 110 14.21 12.81 8.18
CA GLU A 110 15.40 13.60 8.48
C GLU A 110 15.72 13.67 9.98
#